data_AF-A0ABD3BLD7-F1
#
_entry.id   AF-A0ABD3BLD7-F1
#
_cell.length_a   1.000
_cell.length_b   1.000
_cell.length_c   1.000
_cell.angle_alpha   90.00
_cell.angle_beta   90.00
_cell.angle_gamma   90.00
#
_symmetry.space_group_name_H-M   'P 1'
#
loop_
_entity.id
_entity.type
_entity.pdbx_description
1 polymer ?
#
loop_
_entity_poly.entity_id
_entity_poly.type
_entity_poly.pdbx_seq_one_letter_code
_entity_poly.pdbx_strand_id
1 'polypeptide(L)'
;MREEFMKLDKVEMSIWECCELNVVDKGDPDWDEPQIEHLLQNAKAIREDYHDEDWLQYLTALVHDLGKVLLPGFGELPQWAVVGDTNPVG
;
A
#
# COMPACT_ATOMS: atom_id res chain seq x y z
N MET A 1 10.24 13.92 7.59
CA MET A 1 9.46 12.82 6.99
C MET A 1 10.29 11.55 6.88
N ARG A 2 11.31 11.45 6.02
CA ARG A 2 12.13 10.23 5.91
C ARG A 2 12.72 9.76 7.25
N GLU A 3 13.45 10.64 7.96
CA GLU A 3 14.06 10.30 9.26
C GLU A 3 13.05 9.97 10.37
N GLU A 4 11.81 10.44 10.23
CA GLU A 4 10.76 10.22 11.21
C GLU A 4 10.14 8.83 11.04
N PHE A 5 9.79 8.45 9.81
CA PHE A 5 9.19 7.14 9.51
C PHE A 5 10.21 6.01 9.43
N MET A 6 11.51 6.32 9.29
CA MET A 6 12.59 5.32 9.33
C MET A 6 12.77 4.66 10.69
N LYS A 7 12.18 5.24 11.76
CA LYS A 7 12.24 4.71 13.12
C LYS A 7 11.31 3.51 13.34
N LEU A 8 10.28 3.36 12.49
CA LEU A 8 9.30 2.25 12.55
C LEU A 8 8.70 2.04 13.96
N ASP A 9 8.56 3.11 14.74
CA ASP A 9 8.15 3.09 16.15
C ASP A 9 6.67 3.41 16.37
N LYS A 10 5.89 3.48 15.28
CA LYS A 10 4.49 3.89 15.30
C LYS A 10 3.55 2.74 15.67
N VAL A 11 3.76 1.56 15.09
CA VAL A 11 2.93 0.37 15.32
C VAL A 11 3.66 -0.91 14.92
N GLU A 12 3.31 -1.99 15.60
CA GLU A 12 3.62 -3.36 15.18
C GLU A 12 2.30 -4.04 14.77
N MET A 13 2.23 -4.49 13.52
CA MET A 13 1.09 -5.20 12.95
C MET A 13 1.58 -6.21 11.91
N SER A 14 0.84 -7.29 11.73
CA SER A 14 1.08 -8.27 10.67
C SER A 14 0.68 -7.71 9.30
N ILE A 15 1.23 -8.29 8.22
CA ILE A 15 0.91 -7.92 6.84
C ILE A 15 -0.60 -7.99 6.59
N TRP A 16 -1.27 -9.01 7.15
CA TRP A 16 -2.71 -9.17 6.99
C TRP A 16 -3.52 -8.10 7.74
N GLU A 17 -3.10 -7.74 8.96
CA GLU A 17 -3.70 -6.63 9.69
C GLU A 17 -3.51 -5.29 8.96
N CYS A 18 -2.37 -5.08 8.28
CA CYS A 18 -2.20 -3.92 7.39
C CYS A 18 -3.21 -3.92 6.25
N CYS A 19 -3.43 -5.08 5.61
CA CYS A 19 -4.38 -5.22 4.49
C CYS A 19 -5.83 -4.97 4.93
N GLU A 20 -6.22 -5.39 6.13
CA GLU A 20 -7.59 -5.23 6.64
C GLU A 20 -7.94 -3.79 7.05
N LEU A 21 -6.96 -2.87 7.04
CA LEU A 21 -7.24 -1.45 7.29
C LEU A 21 -8.07 -0.87 6.13
N ASN A 22 -9.25 -0.32 6.47
CA ASN A 22 -10.13 0.37 5.52
C ASN A 22 -9.54 1.73 5.11
N VAL A 23 -8.52 1.67 4.26
CA VAL A 23 -7.87 2.83 3.66
C VAL A 23 -8.39 2.99 2.24
N VAL A 24 -8.90 4.19 1.93
CA VAL A 24 -9.36 4.57 0.60
C VAL A 24 -8.41 5.62 0.04
N ASP A 25 -7.82 5.30 -1.11
CA ASP A 25 -6.97 6.21 -1.87
C ASP A 25 -7.86 7.10 -2.75
N LYS A 26 -7.98 8.39 -2.42
CA LYS A 26 -8.76 9.33 -3.27
C LYS A 26 -7.88 10.05 -4.28
N GLY A 27 -6.59 9.71 -4.34
CA GLY A 27 -5.67 10.18 -5.37
C GLY A 27 -5.82 9.40 -6.67
N ASP A 28 -6.39 8.20 -6.61
CA ASP A 28 -6.65 7.36 -7.77
C ASP A 28 -7.97 7.79 -8.46
N PRO A 29 -7.93 8.27 -9.71
CA PRO A 29 -9.13 8.63 -10.46
C PRO A 29 -9.95 7.42 -10.92
N ASP A 30 -9.38 6.22 -10.88
CA ASP A 30 -9.97 4.98 -11.41
C ASP A 30 -10.55 4.09 -10.29
N TRP A 31 -10.23 4.36 -9.03
CA TRP A 31 -10.54 3.46 -7.91
C TRP A 31 -11.05 4.19 -6.65
N ASP A 32 -12.24 3.83 -6.18
CA ASP A 32 -12.87 4.38 -4.96
C ASP A 32 -13.12 3.31 -3.88
N GLU A 33 -12.68 2.07 -4.11
CA GLU A 33 -12.86 0.92 -3.21
C GLU A 33 -11.71 0.79 -2.18
N PRO A 34 -11.87 -0.03 -1.14
CA PRO A 34 -10.83 -0.24 -0.14
C PRO A 34 -9.55 -0.85 -0.74
N GLN A 35 -8.39 -0.44 -0.21
CA GLN A 35 -7.10 -0.87 -0.78
C GLN A 35 -6.86 -2.38 -0.80
N ILE A 36 -7.51 -3.13 0.09
CA ILE A 36 -7.41 -4.59 0.11
C ILE A 36 -7.85 -5.22 -1.22
N GLU A 37 -8.84 -4.63 -1.90
CA GLU A 37 -9.37 -5.17 -3.15
C GLU A 37 -8.35 -5.01 -4.28
N HIS A 38 -7.72 -3.85 -4.39
CA HIS A 38 -6.63 -3.59 -5.33
C HIS A 38 -5.43 -4.51 -5.11
N LEU A 39 -5.02 -4.72 -3.85
CA LEU A 39 -3.92 -5.62 -3.51
C LEU A 39 -4.20 -7.06 -3.94
N LEU A 40 -5.42 -7.56 -3.65
CA LEU A 40 -5.84 -8.91 -4.01
C LEU A 40 -6.02 -9.10 -5.52
N GLN A 41 -6.52 -8.08 -6.23
CA GLN A 41 -6.68 -8.13 -7.68
C GLN A 41 -5.31 -8.19 -8.39
N ASN A 42 -4.36 -7.34 -7.99
CA ASN A 42 -2.99 -7.39 -8.53
C ASN A 42 -2.31 -8.72 -8.23
N ALA A 43 -2.42 -9.21 -6.99
CA ALA A 43 -1.86 -10.51 -6.61
C ALA A 43 -2.52 -11.66 -7.40
N LYS A 44 -3.80 -11.57 -7.74
CA LYS A 44 -4.47 -12.60 -8.56
C LYS A 44 -4.03 -12.52 -10.02
N ALA A 45 -3.94 -11.33 -10.60
CA ALA A 45 -3.50 -11.14 -11.99
C ALA A 45 -2.07 -11.67 -12.20
N ILE A 46 -1.14 -11.32 -11.30
CA ILE A 46 0.24 -11.82 -11.35
C ILE A 46 0.29 -13.34 -11.17
N ARG A 47 -0.61 -13.92 -10.36
CA ARG A 47 -0.70 -15.37 -10.24
C ARG A 47 -1.03 -16.05 -11.56
N GLU A 48 -1.95 -15.48 -12.32
CA GLU A 48 -2.44 -16.03 -13.57
C GLU A 48 -1.39 -15.89 -14.69
N ASP A 49 -0.63 -14.81 -14.69
CA ASP A 49 0.40 -14.56 -15.72
C ASP A 49 1.77 -15.19 -15.39
N TYR A 50 2.13 -15.28 -14.11
CA TYR A 50 3.46 -15.69 -13.63
C TYR A 50 3.37 -16.76 -12.53
N HIS A 51 2.85 -17.93 -12.90
CA HIS A 51 2.61 -19.06 -11.99
C HIS A 51 3.85 -19.59 -11.23
N ASP A 52 5.06 -19.41 -11.77
CA ASP A 52 6.30 -19.94 -11.19
C ASP A 52 7.04 -18.92 -10.30
N GLU A 53 6.58 -17.67 -10.25
CA GLU A 53 7.22 -16.57 -9.53
C GLU A 53 6.44 -16.16 -8.29
N ASP A 54 6.38 -17.08 -7.31
CA ASP A 54 5.71 -16.88 -6.03
C ASP A 54 6.11 -15.57 -5.33
N TRP A 55 7.37 -15.15 -5.45
CA TRP A 55 7.85 -13.90 -4.86
C TRP A 55 7.21 -12.65 -5.51
N LEU A 56 6.94 -12.68 -6.81
CA LEU A 56 6.34 -11.55 -7.52
C LEU A 56 4.88 -11.39 -7.09
N GLN A 57 4.19 -12.52 -6.91
CA GLN A 57 2.80 -12.56 -6.49
C GLN A 57 2.60 -12.26 -5.00
N TYR A 58 3.24 -13.03 -4.12
CA TYR A 58 3.00 -12.95 -2.67
C TYR A 58 3.77 -11.82 -2.01
N LEU A 59 4.99 -11.54 -2.48
CA LEU A 59 5.83 -10.52 -1.87
C LEU A 59 5.52 -9.17 -2.52
N THR A 60 5.70 -9.02 -3.83
CA THR A 60 5.64 -7.70 -4.46
C THR A 60 4.21 -7.18 -4.57
N ALA A 61 3.30 -7.95 -5.17
CA ALA A 61 1.95 -7.48 -5.46
C ALA A 61 1.12 -7.20 -4.19
N LEU A 62 1.29 -8.03 -3.15
CA LEU A 62 0.53 -7.86 -1.91
C LEU A 62 1.08 -6.73 -1.03
N VAL A 63 2.39 -6.46 -1.05
CA VAL A 63 2.99 -5.47 -0.14
C VAL A 63 3.23 -4.09 -0.74
N HIS A 64 3.19 -3.95 -2.08
CA HIS A 64 3.64 -2.73 -2.76
C HIS A 64 2.99 -1.44 -2.22
N ASP A 65 1.68 -1.50 -1.93
CA ASP A 65 0.88 -0.36 -1.50
C ASP A 65 0.59 -0.34 0.01
N LEU A 66 1.21 -1.24 0.80
CA LEU A 66 1.01 -1.24 2.26
C LEU A 66 1.55 0.03 2.95
N GLY A 67 2.38 0.83 2.27
CA GLY A 67 2.77 2.15 2.76
C GLY A 67 1.61 3.14 2.89
N LYS A 68 0.47 2.88 2.21
CA LYS A 68 -0.73 3.71 2.26
C LYS A 68 -1.43 3.68 3.62
N VAL A 69 -1.02 2.81 4.55
CA VAL A 69 -1.46 2.87 5.97
C VAL A 69 -1.15 4.21 6.62
N LEU A 70 -0.23 5.02 6.08
CA LEU A 70 0.05 6.36 6.60
C LEU A 70 -1.08 7.39 6.34
N LEU A 71 -2.10 7.02 5.57
CA LEU A 71 -3.27 7.86 5.26
C LEU A 71 -4.12 8.21 6.50
N PRO A 72 -5.08 9.17 6.36
CA PRO A 72 -5.93 9.61 7.48
C PRO A 72 -6.70 8.42 8.08
N GLY A 73 -6.35 8.06 9.31
CA GLY A 73 -6.87 6.87 10.00
C GLY A 73 -5.82 6.17 10.86
N PHE A 74 -4.55 6.23 10.44
CA PHE A 74 -3.45 5.59 11.19
C PHE A 74 -2.16 6.43 11.26
N GLY A 75 -1.73 7.08 10.16
CA GLY A 75 -0.52 7.92 10.13
C GLY A 75 -0.75 9.42 10.28
N GLU A 76 -2.03 9.86 10.32
CA GLU A 76 -2.48 11.26 10.36
C GLU A 76 -1.92 12.18 9.25
N LEU A 77 -1.32 11.61 8.20
CA LEU A 77 -0.78 12.40 7.09
C LEU A 77 -1.88 12.73 6.07
N PRO A 78 -1.80 13.92 5.44
CA PRO A 78 -2.70 14.26 4.35
C PRO A 78 -2.42 13.37 3.13
N GLN A 79 -3.45 13.08 2.32
CA GLN A 79 -3.32 12.14 1.20
C GLN A 79 -2.20 12.51 0.22
N TRP A 80 -2.03 13.80 -0.10
CA TRP A 80 -0.97 14.27 -1.00
C TRP A 80 0.46 13.95 -0.53
N ALA A 81 0.66 13.62 0.75
CA ALA A 81 1.95 13.25 1.29
C ALA A 81 2.22 11.74 1.26
N VAL A 82 1.23 10.93 0.86
CA VAL A 82 1.27 9.46 0.95
C VAL A 82 0.95 8.79 -0.38
N VAL A 83 0.03 9.35 -1.18
CA VAL A 83 -0.43 8.77 -2.45
C VAL A 83 -0.13 9.66 -3.65
N GLY A 84 -0.19 9.07 -4.84
CA GLY A 84 0.02 9.73 -6.13
C GLY A 84 1.41 9.52 -6.72
N ASP A 85 1.59 10.04 -7.93
CA ASP A 85 2.84 9.93 -8.68
C ASP A 85 3.99 10.67 -7.98
N THR A 86 5.12 9.98 -7.82
CA THR A 86 6.32 10.55 -7.20
C THR A 86 7.18 11.33 -8.20
N ASN A 87 7.72 12.47 -7.79
CA ASN A 87 8.67 13.26 -8.57
C ASN A 87 9.97 13.53 -7.79
N PRO A 88 11.12 13.73 -8.49
CA PRO A 88 12.35 14.12 -7.83
C PRO A 88 12.20 15.48 -7.15
N VAL A 89 12.49 15.51 -5.85
CA VAL A 89 12.68 16.74 -5.09
C VAL A 89 14.19 17.02 -5.01
N GLY A 90 14.57 18.28 -5.20
CA GLY A 90 15.96 18.72 -5.41
C GLY A 90 16.95 18.32 -4.32
#